data_AF-A0A5B9DLH6-F1
#
_entry.id   AF-A0A5B9DLH6-F1
#
_cell.length_a   1.000
_cell.length_b   1.000
_cell.length_c   1.000
_cell.angle_alpha   90.00
_cell.angle_beta   90.00
_cell.angle_gamma   90.00
#
_symmetry.space_group_name_H-M   'P 1'
#
loop_
_entity.id
_entity.type
_entity.pdbx_description
1 polymer ?
#
loop_
_entity_poly.entity_id
_entity_poly.type
_entity_poly.pdbx_seq_one_letter_code
_entity_poly.pdbx_strand_id
1 'polypeptide(L)'
;MSEKKRQSRDQEIKREIALCLSNIRVPVGEWHSEARKLREMVTRHAHLDGAMREQLDLLALKVRQCREELALAGQALSHAAANDSRFLDKVRSLEHLAEEIAETAALWAQAAGRS
;
A
#
# COMPACT_ATOMS: atom_id res chain seq x y z
N MET A 1 -8.07 -23.93 -27.45
CA MET A 1 -6.93 -23.87 -26.50
C MET A 1 -7.22 -24.85 -25.37
N SER A 2 -6.46 -25.93 -25.23
CA SER A 2 -6.77 -27.03 -24.29
C SER A 2 -6.60 -26.62 -22.82
N GLU A 3 -7.37 -27.21 -21.90
CA GLU A 3 -7.33 -26.90 -20.45
C GLU A 3 -5.92 -27.00 -19.84
N LYS A 4 -5.13 -28.00 -20.26
CA LYS A 4 -3.73 -28.17 -19.85
C LYS A 4 -2.86 -26.94 -20.16
N LYS A 5 -3.09 -26.27 -21.29
CA LYS A 5 -2.35 -25.04 -21.67
C LYS A 5 -2.78 -23.84 -20.82
N ARG A 6 -4.06 -23.76 -20.42
CA ARG A 6 -4.55 -22.70 -19.53
C ARG A 6 -3.98 -22.83 -18.13
N GLN A 7 -3.97 -24.04 -17.57
CA GLN A 7 -3.39 -24.30 -16.24
C GLN A 7 -1.89 -23.99 -16.18
N SER A 8 -1.13 -24.37 -17.22
CA SER A 8 0.30 -24.06 -17.29
C SER A 8 0.56 -22.55 -17.27
N ARG A 9 -0.27 -21.76 -17.98
CA ARG A 9 -0.12 -20.30 -18.06
C ARG A 9 -0.49 -19.60 -16.75
N ASP A 10 -1.53 -20.03 -16.05
CA ASP A 10 -1.86 -19.47 -14.72
C ASP A 10 -0.75 -19.76 -13.70
N GLN A 11 -0.15 -20.96 -13.72
CA GLN A 11 0.98 -21.25 -12.83
C GLN A 11 2.22 -20.40 -13.12
N GLU A 12 2.49 -20.12 -14.38
CA GLU A 12 3.59 -19.25 -14.80
C GLU A 12 3.36 -17.82 -14.30
N ILE A 13 2.17 -17.25 -14.55
CA ILE A 13 1.76 -15.93 -14.04
C ILE A 13 1.87 -15.87 -12.51
N LYS A 14 1.37 -16.89 -11.82
CA LYS A 14 1.43 -16.96 -10.35
C LYS A 14 2.86 -16.95 -9.83
N ARG A 15 3.78 -17.71 -10.46
CA ARG A 15 5.20 -17.73 -10.09
C ARG A 15 5.87 -16.40 -10.34
N GLU A 16 5.60 -15.80 -11.48
CA GLU A 16 6.14 -14.50 -11.86
C GLU A 16 5.76 -13.41 -10.84
N ILE A 17 4.47 -13.33 -10.50
CA ILE A 17 3.95 -12.41 -9.48
C ILE A 17 4.59 -12.72 -8.11
N ALA A 18 4.68 -13.99 -7.73
CA ALA A 18 5.27 -14.37 -6.45
C ALA A 18 6.75 -13.97 -6.34
N LEU A 19 7.54 -14.13 -7.40
CA LEU A 19 8.95 -13.73 -7.46
C LEU A 19 9.11 -12.21 -7.46
N CYS A 20 8.25 -11.50 -8.20
CA CYS A 20 8.21 -10.04 -8.18
C CYS A 20 7.95 -9.51 -6.76
N LEU A 21 6.98 -10.10 -6.07
CA LEU A 21 6.58 -9.69 -4.73
C LEU A 21 7.48 -10.22 -3.61
N SER A 22 8.27 -11.28 -3.82
CA SER A 22 9.17 -11.79 -2.78
C SER A 22 10.27 -10.80 -2.41
N ASN A 23 10.61 -9.90 -3.34
CA ASN A 23 11.60 -8.85 -3.13
C ASN A 23 11.01 -7.60 -2.47
N ILE A 24 9.68 -7.47 -2.43
CA ILE A 24 8.99 -6.31 -1.88
C ILE A 24 8.28 -6.73 -0.60
N ARG A 25 8.88 -6.38 0.54
CA ARG A 25 8.24 -6.63 1.83
C ARG A 25 7.14 -5.59 2.05
N VAL A 26 5.90 -5.97 1.76
CA VAL A 26 4.73 -5.11 1.99
C VAL A 26 3.97 -5.57 3.24
N PRO A 27 4.21 -5.01 4.44
CA PRO A 27 3.44 -5.33 5.63
C PRO A 27 2.11 -4.54 5.64
N VAL A 28 1.31 -4.71 4.58
CA VAL A 28 0.06 -3.98 4.33
C VAL A 28 -0.86 -3.97 5.56
N GLY A 29 -1.03 -5.13 6.21
CA GLY A 29 -1.90 -5.24 7.39
C GLY A 29 -1.40 -4.45 8.62
N GLU A 30 -0.09 -4.39 8.83
CA GLU A 30 0.50 -3.60 9.91
C GLU A 30 0.32 -2.11 9.62
N TRP A 31 0.57 -1.68 8.37
CA TRP A 31 0.43 -0.29 7.98
C TRP A 31 -1.01 0.21 7.99
N HIS A 32 -2.00 -0.60 7.59
CA HIS A 32 -3.42 -0.23 7.77
C HIS A 32 -3.78 -0.11 9.24
N SER A 33 -3.27 -1.00 10.10
CA SER A 33 -3.53 -0.92 11.55
C SER A 33 -2.93 0.36 12.15
N GLU A 34 -1.71 0.72 11.73
CA GLU A 34 -1.03 1.95 12.14
C GLU A 34 -1.76 3.21 11.63
N ALA A 35 -2.15 3.24 10.36
CA ALA A 35 -2.93 4.34 9.77
C ALA A 35 -4.27 4.53 10.49
N ARG A 36 -4.99 3.44 10.79
CA ARG A 36 -6.25 3.49 11.53
C ARG A 36 -6.05 4.05 12.94
N LYS A 37 -5.00 3.61 13.64
CA LYS A 37 -4.67 4.12 14.98
C LYS A 37 -4.38 5.62 14.93
N LEU A 38 -3.57 6.08 13.98
CA LEU A 38 -3.27 7.51 13.80
C LEU A 38 -4.55 8.32 13.51
N ARG A 39 -5.45 7.80 12.66
CA ARG A 39 -6.74 8.44 12.36
C ARG A 39 -7.64 8.53 13.59
N GLU A 40 -7.76 7.45 14.38
CA GLU A 40 -8.52 7.45 15.62
C GLU A 40 -7.96 8.46 16.62
N MET A 41 -6.64 8.62 16.67
CA MET A 41 -5.99 9.58 17.55
C MET A 41 -6.28 11.03 17.13
N VAL A 42 -6.14 11.35 15.85
CA VAL A 42 -6.46 12.69 15.30
C VAL A 42 -7.92 13.08 15.51
N THR A 43 -8.83 12.12 15.39
CA THR A 43 -10.27 12.40 15.51
C THR A 43 -10.75 12.49 16.96
N ARG A 44 -10.08 11.84 17.91
CA ARG A 44 -10.51 11.77 19.33
C ARG A 44 -9.72 12.67 20.28
N HIS A 45 -8.44 12.94 20.01
CA HIS A 45 -7.59 13.70 20.93
C HIS A 45 -7.50 15.17 20.50
N ALA A 46 -7.72 16.08 21.46
CA ALA A 46 -7.55 17.52 21.25
C ALA A 46 -6.07 17.95 21.20
N HIS A 47 -5.16 17.14 21.75
CA HIS A 47 -3.72 17.41 21.71
C HIS A 47 -3.02 16.55 20.67
N LEU A 48 -2.68 17.22 19.58
CA LEU A 48 -1.85 16.72 18.51
C LEU A 48 -0.37 16.87 18.91
N ASP A 49 0.33 15.76 19.13
CA ASP A 49 1.78 15.76 19.44
C ASP A 49 2.62 15.67 18.16
N GLY A 50 3.76 16.36 18.12
CA GLY A 50 4.71 16.33 17.01
C GLY A 50 5.22 14.92 16.69
N ALA A 51 5.41 14.07 17.71
CA ALA A 51 5.86 12.69 17.51
C ALA A 51 4.88 11.84 16.67
N MET A 52 3.57 12.09 16.79
CA MET A 52 2.56 11.39 16.00
C MET A 52 2.52 11.90 14.56
N ARG A 53 2.78 13.19 14.36
CA ARG A 53 2.94 13.75 13.01
C ARG A 53 4.15 13.14 12.31
N GLU A 54 5.28 13.02 13.01
CA GLU A 54 6.47 12.34 12.48
C GLU A 54 6.17 10.88 12.11
N GLN A 55 5.40 10.15 12.93
CA GLN A 55 4.97 8.78 12.60
C GLN A 55 4.13 8.73 11.32
N LEU A 56 3.17 9.65 11.17
CA LEU A 56 2.33 9.73 9.97
C LEU A 56 3.17 10.04 8.72
N ASP A 57 4.11 10.99 8.81
CA ASP A 57 4.99 11.35 7.69
C ASP A 57 5.92 10.18 7.33
N LEU A 58 6.42 9.44 8.32
CA LEU A 58 7.29 8.28 8.14
C LEU A 58 6.53 7.10 7.52
N LEU A 59 5.28 6.88 7.92
CA LEU A 59 4.39 5.90 7.29
C LEU A 59 4.08 6.28 5.84
N ALA A 60 3.78 7.57 5.57
CA ALA A 60 3.55 8.08 4.22
C ALA A 60 4.78 7.84 3.31
N LEU A 61 5.98 8.10 3.83
CA LEU A 61 7.23 7.86 3.11
C LEU A 61 7.42 6.38 2.76
N LYS A 62 7.23 5.48 3.73
CA LYS A 62 7.33 4.03 3.52
C LYS A 62 6.36 3.54 2.46
N VAL A 63 5.10 3.98 2.53
CA VAL A 63 4.07 3.61 1.54
C VAL A 63 4.42 4.13 0.16
N ARG A 64 4.92 5.38 0.05
CA ARG A 64 5.36 5.94 -1.24
C ARG A 64 6.50 5.14 -1.84
N GLN A 65 7.55 4.86 -1.07
CA GLN A 65 8.70 4.06 -1.52
C GLN A 65 8.25 2.66 -1.97
N CYS A 66 7.38 2.01 -1.20
CA CYS A 66 6.86 0.70 -1.55
C CYS A 66 6.03 0.71 -2.84
N ARG A 67 5.27 1.79 -3.10
CA ARG A 67 4.53 1.97 -4.36
C ARG A 67 5.46 2.16 -5.55
N GLU A 68 6.52 2.94 -5.38
CA GLU A 68 7.55 3.15 -6.41
C GLU A 68 8.26 1.82 -6.75
N GLU A 69 8.67 1.06 -5.73
CA GLU A 69 9.26 -0.28 -5.90
C GLU A 69 8.29 -1.24 -6.60
N LEU A 70 7.02 -1.24 -6.21
CA LEU A 70 6.00 -2.09 -6.83
C LEU A 70 5.73 -1.69 -8.29
N ALA A 71 5.74 -0.40 -8.60
CA ALA A 71 5.59 0.09 -9.97
C ALA A 71 6.79 -0.32 -10.85
N LEU A 72 8.01 -0.23 -10.32
CA LEU A 72 9.23 -0.69 -11.01
C LEU A 72 9.19 -2.21 -11.22
N ALA A 73 8.82 -2.97 -10.21
CA ALA A 73 8.73 -4.42 -10.30
C ALA A 73 7.60 -4.87 -11.25
N GLY A 74 6.50 -4.11 -11.30
CA GLY A 74 5.40 -4.31 -12.25
C GLY A 74 5.82 -4.11 -13.71
N GLN A 75 6.80 -3.24 -13.99
CA GLN A 75 7.34 -3.07 -15.34
C GLN A 75 8.17 -4.27 -15.81
N ALA A 76 8.74 -5.03 -14.88
CA ALA A 76 9.48 -6.26 -15.18
C ALA A 76 8.56 -7.48 -15.40
N LEU A 77 7.28 -7.36 -15.05
CA LEU A 77 6.29 -8.42 -15.25
C LEU A 77 5.84 -8.48 -16.72
N SER A 78 5.49 -9.68 -17.16
CA SER A 78 4.75 -9.93 -18.37
C SER A 78 3.41 -9.19 -18.32
N HIS A 79 2.90 -8.79 -19.49
CA HIS A 79 1.62 -8.09 -19.59
C HIS A 79 0.46 -8.84 -18.90
N ALA A 80 0.49 -10.17 -18.93
CA ALA A 80 -0.53 -10.99 -18.26
C ALA A 80 -0.39 -10.95 -16.73
N ALA A 81 0.83 -11.00 -16.20
CA ALA A 81 1.08 -10.91 -14.76
C ALA A 81 0.83 -9.51 -14.19
N ALA A 82 1.18 -8.44 -14.93
CA ALA A 82 0.90 -7.06 -14.55
C ALA A 82 -0.61 -6.75 -14.49
N ASN A 83 -1.43 -7.44 -15.28
CA ASN A 83 -2.90 -7.30 -15.28
C ASN A 83 -3.62 -8.38 -14.45
N ASP A 84 -2.90 -9.26 -13.78
CA ASP A 84 -3.49 -10.29 -12.93
C ASP A 84 -4.04 -9.66 -11.64
N SER A 85 -5.20 -10.14 -11.20
CA SER A 85 -5.87 -9.57 -10.02
C SER A 85 -5.01 -9.64 -8.76
N ARG A 86 -4.17 -10.66 -8.60
CA ARG A 86 -3.32 -10.84 -7.40
C ARG A 86 -2.28 -9.72 -7.28
N PHE A 87 -1.74 -9.27 -8.40
CA PHE A 87 -0.81 -8.14 -8.44
C PHE A 87 -1.56 -6.82 -8.26
N LEU A 88 -2.65 -6.64 -9.02
CA LEU A 88 -3.48 -5.42 -8.95
C LEU A 88 -4.11 -5.20 -7.57
N ASP A 89 -4.48 -6.26 -6.85
CA ASP A 89 -5.02 -6.16 -5.48
C ASP A 89 -3.99 -5.56 -4.52
N LYS A 90 -2.71 -5.90 -4.68
CA LYS A 90 -1.62 -5.32 -3.88
C LYS A 90 -1.37 -3.86 -4.23
N VAL A 91 -1.40 -3.51 -5.51
CA VAL A 91 -1.32 -2.11 -5.97
C VAL A 91 -2.46 -1.31 -5.36
N ARG A 92 -3.70 -1.77 -5.54
CA ARG A 92 -4.90 -1.13 -5.01
C ARG A 92 -4.89 -0.99 -3.49
N SER A 93 -4.40 -2.01 -2.77
CA SER A 93 -4.31 -1.93 -1.31
C SER A 93 -3.31 -0.86 -0.85
N LEU A 94 -2.18 -0.70 -1.55
CA LEU A 94 -1.22 0.36 -1.26
C LEU A 94 -1.72 1.75 -1.64
N GLU A 95 -2.48 1.85 -2.73
CA GLU A 95 -3.14 3.10 -3.12
C GLU A 95 -4.18 3.53 -2.08
N HIS A 96 -5.02 2.60 -1.65
CA HIS A 96 -6.02 2.86 -0.62
C HIS A 96 -5.36 3.29 0.70
N LEU A 97 -4.29 2.60 1.12
CA LEU A 97 -3.54 2.99 2.30
C LEU A 97 -2.93 4.40 2.17
N ALA A 98 -2.41 4.75 0.99
CA ALA A 98 -1.88 6.10 0.74
C ALA A 98 -2.97 7.17 0.85
N GLU A 99 -4.18 6.88 0.36
CA GLU A 99 -5.35 7.75 0.52
C GLU A 99 -5.74 7.91 2.00
N GLU A 100 -5.83 6.81 2.76
CA GLU A 100 -6.14 6.85 4.20
C GLU A 100 -5.14 7.71 4.99
N ILE A 101 -3.85 7.61 4.66
CA ILE A 101 -2.79 8.41 5.26
C ILE A 101 -2.94 9.89 4.89
N ALA A 102 -3.22 10.19 3.61
CA ALA A 102 -3.44 11.56 3.15
C ALA A 102 -4.67 12.21 3.80
N GLU A 103 -5.78 11.47 3.92
CA GLU A 103 -6.96 11.90 4.67
C GLU A 103 -6.62 12.21 6.14
N THR A 104 -5.85 11.32 6.77
CA THR A 104 -5.43 11.50 8.16
C THR A 104 -4.55 12.74 8.33
N ALA A 105 -3.64 13.02 7.39
CA ALA A 105 -2.82 14.22 7.38
C ALA A 105 -3.66 15.49 7.19
N ALA A 106 -4.68 15.44 6.32
CA ALA A 106 -5.60 16.56 6.11
C ALA A 106 -6.45 16.84 7.36
N LEU A 107 -6.92 15.80 8.06
CA LEU A 107 -7.61 15.94 9.34
C LEU A 107 -6.70 16.55 10.41
N TRP A 108 -5.43 16.15 10.45
CA TRP A 108 -4.42 16.71 11.33
C TRP A 108 -4.25 18.21 11.10
N ALA A 109 -4.06 18.62 9.84
CA ALA A 109 -3.88 20.03 9.47
C ALA A 109 -5.09 20.89 9.89
N GLN A 110 -6.31 20.36 9.72
CA GLN A 110 -7.54 21.04 10.13
C GLN A 110 -7.67 21.15 11.66
N ALA A 111 -7.22 20.16 12.41
CA ALA A 111 -7.25 20.20 13.87
C ALA A 111 -6.14 21.11 14.44
N ALA A 112 -4.95 21.11 13.84
CA ALA A 112 -3.84 21.99 14.24
C ALA A 112 -4.12 23.47 13.95
N GLY A 113 -4.80 23.81 12.84
CA GLY A 113 -5.19 25.19 12.53
C GLY A 113 -6.37 25.72 13.36
N ARG A 114 -6.99 24.89 14.20
CA ARG A 114 -8.08 25.27 15.12
C ARG A 114 -7.63 25.43 16.57
N SER A 115 -6.39 25.07 16.89
CA SER A 115 -5.75 25.29 18.21
C SER A 115 -4.97 26.59 18.21
#